data_AF-A0A5M6D538-F1
#
_entry.id   AF-A0A5M6D538-F1
#
_cell.length_a   1.000
_cell.length_b   1.000
_cell.length_c   1.000
_cell.angle_alpha   90.00
_cell.angle_beta   90.00
_cell.angle_gamma   90.00
#
_symmetry.space_group_name_H-M   'P 1'
#
loop_
_entity.id
_entity.type
_entity.pdbx_description
1 polymer ?
#
loop_
_entity_poly.entity_id
_entity_poly.type
_entity_poly.pdbx_seq_one_letter_code
_entity_poly.pdbx_strand_id
1 'polypeptide(L)'
;MKSIFEPMTVKVGGLTLAIAMTCGLSPSASGQDVDVATPRGQVEVEDEGLGGEDVEVRVQSDRRRGTDRARAMNASLSNRQLANWLLVDQRQIVDLAKYGLDRSKSPEVRQLAETVIQDHQDFSKQLRQVNAGDRNDDQAADESDQRRDRRRNLLRNRGEADGREGRDALEGIADRIESGVDRLANRAERVVEETRDAVERNVADVRRRPGGAAAAGWLAIHRDISQRWSQAVRNDLENRDGYEFDAAFVGVLVAAHLKEQAVLEVLRDHADGDLKSTLDQALATTMQHRQSAEQVMQSIKR
;
A
#
# COMPACT_ATOMS: atom_id res chain seq x y z
N MET A 1 -33.89 35.32 -2.37
CA MET A 1 -33.44 35.02 -1.00
C MET A 1 -31.94 35.32 -0.92
N LYS A 2 -31.53 36.34 -0.16
CA LYS A 2 -30.10 36.67 0.07
C LYS A 2 -29.57 35.68 1.12
N SER A 3 -28.72 34.75 0.72
CA SER A 3 -28.00 33.89 1.68
C SER A 3 -26.72 34.61 2.07
N ILE A 4 -26.65 35.02 3.34
CA ILE A 4 -25.48 35.59 3.98
C ILE A 4 -24.70 34.41 4.54
N PHE A 5 -23.58 34.06 3.93
CA PHE A 5 -22.61 33.13 4.51
C PHE A 5 -21.46 33.95 5.06
N GLU A 6 -21.35 34.00 6.39
CA GLU A 6 -20.16 34.54 7.06
C GLU A 6 -19.09 33.45 7.15
N PRO A 7 -17.84 33.73 6.75
CA PRO A 7 -16.74 32.77 6.86
C PRO A 7 -16.30 32.60 8.32
N MET A 8 -16.07 31.36 8.75
CA MET A 8 -15.40 31.05 10.01
C MET A 8 -13.90 31.30 9.89
N THR A 9 -13.39 32.19 10.73
CA THR A 9 -11.96 32.51 10.82
C THR A 9 -11.35 31.79 12.02
N VAL A 10 -10.39 30.89 11.79
CA VAL A 10 -9.60 30.25 12.86
C VAL A 10 -8.23 30.89 12.89
N LYS A 11 -7.83 31.46 14.04
CA LYS A 11 -6.51 32.07 14.24
C LYS A 11 -5.58 31.10 14.96
N VAL A 12 -4.46 30.75 14.32
CA VAL A 12 -3.32 30.10 14.95
C VAL A 12 -2.06 30.85 14.51
N GLY A 13 -1.28 31.37 15.46
CA GLY A 13 0.10 31.80 15.22
C GLY A 13 0.35 32.96 14.26
N GLY A 14 -0.57 33.94 14.16
CA GLY A 14 -0.28 35.21 13.48
C GLY A 14 -0.19 35.17 11.95
N LEU A 15 -0.46 34.02 11.32
CA LEU A 15 -0.59 33.90 9.86
C LEU A 15 -2.06 33.64 9.50
N THR A 16 -2.69 34.58 8.79
CA THR A 16 -4.08 34.43 8.33
C THR A 16 -4.08 33.70 6.99
N LEU A 17 -4.41 32.41 6.99
CA LEU A 17 -4.65 31.64 5.77
C LEU A 17 -6.16 31.60 5.48
N ALA A 18 -6.59 32.29 4.43
CA ALA A 18 -7.98 32.23 3.95
C ALA A 18 -8.14 31.02 3.03
N ILE A 19 -8.75 29.95 3.52
CA ILE A 19 -9.14 28.80 2.70
C ILE A 19 -10.56 29.06 2.19
N ALA A 20 -10.67 29.51 0.94
CA ALA A 20 -11.94 29.57 0.24
C ALA A 20 -12.27 28.15 -0.27
N MET A 21 -13.18 27.44 0.39
CA MET A 21 -13.78 26.23 -0.18
C MET A 21 -14.83 26.65 -1.21
N THR A 22 -14.43 26.76 -2.47
CA THR A 22 -15.34 26.82 -3.61
C THR A 22 -15.84 25.41 -3.92
N CYS A 23 -17.04 25.08 -3.44
CA CYS A 23 -17.82 23.98 -3.99
C CYS A 23 -18.29 24.35 -5.40
N GLY A 24 -17.45 24.07 -6.39
CA GLY A 24 -17.78 24.18 -7.81
C GLY A 24 -18.54 22.94 -8.28
N LEU A 25 -19.87 23.05 -8.35
CA LEU A 25 -20.69 22.20 -9.21
C LEU A 25 -20.36 22.54 -10.67
N SER A 26 -20.07 21.53 -11.48
CA SER A 26 -20.14 21.61 -12.95
C SER A 26 -20.87 20.38 -13.47
N PRO A 27 -21.93 20.55 -14.30
CA PRO A 27 -22.58 19.44 -14.97
C PRO A 27 -22.05 19.23 -16.40
N SER A 28 -22.15 17.95 -16.81
CA SER A 28 -22.49 17.46 -18.16
C SER A 28 -21.41 17.15 -19.20
N ALA A 29 -21.54 15.90 -19.67
CA ALA A 29 -21.43 15.37 -21.04
C ALA A 29 -20.03 15.45 -21.71
N SER A 30 -19.45 14.36 -22.23
CA SER A 30 -20.05 13.46 -23.22
C SER A 30 -19.21 12.18 -23.30
N GLY A 31 -19.81 11.00 -23.10
CA GLY A 31 -19.18 9.73 -23.41
C GLY A 31 -19.67 9.27 -24.79
N GLN A 32 -18.78 9.29 -25.78
CA GLN A 32 -19.00 8.61 -27.06
C GLN A 32 -18.93 7.10 -26.83
N ASP A 33 -20.01 6.39 -27.14
CA ASP A 33 -19.99 4.95 -27.33
C ASP A 33 -19.11 4.63 -28.55
N VAL A 34 -17.99 3.96 -28.29
CA VAL A 34 -17.16 3.33 -29.34
C VAL A 34 -17.64 1.89 -29.47
N ASP A 35 -18.43 1.66 -30.50
CA ASP A 35 -18.92 0.35 -30.90
C ASP A 35 -17.76 -0.44 -31.53
N VAL A 36 -17.10 -1.28 -30.73
CA VAL A 36 -16.02 -2.18 -31.20
C VAL A 36 -16.68 -3.45 -31.77
N ALA A 37 -16.95 -3.41 -33.06
CA ALA A 37 -17.37 -4.57 -33.84
C ALA A 37 -16.29 -5.67 -33.76
N THR A 38 -16.60 -6.76 -33.05
CA THR A 38 -15.78 -7.97 -33.03
C THR A 38 -16.14 -8.81 -34.26
N PRO A 39 -15.19 -9.14 -35.17
CA PRO A 39 -15.50 -10.05 -36.26
C PRO A 39 -15.69 -11.47 -35.71
N ARG A 40 -16.93 -11.95 -35.72
CA ARG A 40 -17.26 -13.37 -35.59
C ARG A 40 -16.80 -14.08 -36.86
N GLY A 41 -15.66 -14.74 -36.81
CA GLY A 41 -15.30 -15.76 -37.78
C GLY A 41 -16.22 -16.97 -37.60
N GLN A 42 -17.18 -17.13 -38.50
CA GLN A 42 -17.87 -18.40 -38.73
C GLN A 42 -16.87 -19.32 -39.43
N VAL A 43 -16.45 -20.38 -38.74
CA VAL A 43 -15.80 -21.53 -39.36
C VAL A 43 -16.93 -22.48 -39.75
N GLU A 44 -17.28 -22.45 -41.03
CA GLU A 44 -18.15 -23.42 -41.67
C GLU A 44 -17.32 -24.68 -41.90
N VAL A 45 -17.61 -25.75 -41.14
CA VAL A 45 -17.05 -27.08 -41.37
C VAL A 45 -18.14 -27.84 -42.12
N GLU A 46 -17.95 -28.00 -43.42
CA GLU A 46 -18.72 -28.93 -44.24
C GLU A 46 -18.39 -30.36 -43.80
N ASP A 47 -19.35 -31.01 -43.14
CA ASP A 47 -19.33 -32.43 -42.81
C ASP A 47 -20.11 -33.17 -43.90
N GLU A 48 -19.41 -33.61 -44.95
CA GLU A 48 -19.93 -34.62 -45.87
C GLU A 48 -19.79 -35.99 -45.22
N GLY A 49 -20.93 -36.64 -45.00
CA GLY A 49 -21.03 -37.85 -44.21
C GLY A 49 -20.36 -39.08 -44.84
N LEU A 50 -20.42 -40.16 -44.07
CA LEU A 50 -20.99 -41.45 -44.48
C LEU A 50 -20.84 -42.44 -43.31
N GLY A 51 -21.99 -42.83 -42.76
CA GLY A 51 -22.30 -44.19 -42.32
C GLY A 51 -21.42 -44.86 -41.26
N GLY A 52 -22.03 -45.20 -40.13
CA GLY A 52 -21.64 -46.40 -39.38
C GLY A 52 -21.66 -46.27 -37.88
N GLU A 53 -22.72 -46.84 -37.30
CA GLU A 53 -22.75 -47.50 -35.99
C GLU A 53 -22.73 -46.66 -34.71
N ASP A 54 -23.65 -47.05 -33.83
CA ASP A 54 -23.95 -46.49 -32.53
C ASP A 54 -22.72 -46.44 -31.62
N VAL A 55 -22.13 -45.25 -31.46
CA VAL A 55 -21.18 -44.97 -30.38
C VAL A 55 -21.87 -44.06 -29.37
N GLU A 56 -22.28 -44.68 -28.27
CA GLU A 56 -22.89 -44.06 -27.11
C GLU A 56 -21.99 -42.91 -26.58
N VAL A 57 -22.45 -41.68 -26.81
CA VAL A 57 -21.78 -40.43 -26.43
C VAL A 57 -21.79 -40.28 -24.91
N ARG A 58 -20.70 -40.72 -24.26
CA ARG A 58 -20.50 -40.62 -22.80
C ARG A 58 -19.22 -39.82 -22.44
N VAL A 59 -18.98 -38.68 -23.11
CA VAL A 59 -17.77 -37.86 -22.92
C VAL A 59 -18.08 -36.35 -22.88
N GLN A 60 -19.09 -35.92 -22.12
CA GLN A 60 -19.35 -34.48 -21.91
C GLN A 60 -19.58 -34.05 -20.45
N SER A 61 -19.71 -34.99 -19.50
CA SER A 61 -19.92 -34.66 -18.08
C SER A 61 -18.63 -34.36 -17.30
N ASP A 62 -17.44 -34.74 -17.80
CA ASP A 62 -16.19 -34.57 -17.04
C ASP A 62 -15.51 -33.20 -17.21
N ARG A 63 -15.81 -32.44 -18.28
CA ARG A 63 -15.23 -31.09 -18.45
C ARG A 63 -15.85 -30.01 -17.57
N ARG A 64 -17.14 -30.13 -17.20
CA ARG A 64 -17.80 -29.16 -16.30
C ARG A 64 -17.35 -29.27 -14.84
N ARG A 65 -16.90 -30.45 -14.38
CA ARG A 65 -16.34 -30.61 -13.03
C ARG A 65 -14.98 -29.94 -12.83
N GLY A 66 -14.24 -29.63 -13.90
CA GLY A 66 -12.91 -29.01 -13.81
C GLY A 66 -12.96 -27.51 -13.50
N THR A 67 -13.89 -26.77 -14.12
CA THR A 67 -13.98 -25.30 -13.99
C THR A 67 -14.54 -24.86 -12.64
N ASP A 68 -15.52 -25.58 -12.10
CA ASP A 68 -16.09 -25.28 -10.78
C ASP A 68 -15.10 -25.58 -9.65
N ARG A 69 -14.22 -26.57 -9.84
CA ARG A 69 -13.16 -26.90 -8.88
C ARG A 69 -12.01 -25.89 -8.90
N ALA A 70 -11.64 -25.38 -10.07
CA ALA A 70 -10.67 -24.28 -10.18
C ALA A 70 -11.20 -22.98 -9.53
N ARG A 71 -12.51 -22.72 -9.64
CA ARG A 71 -13.17 -21.56 -9.01
C ARG A 71 -13.32 -21.73 -7.49
N ALA A 72 -13.54 -22.95 -7.00
CA ALA A 72 -13.55 -23.26 -5.57
C ALA A 72 -12.13 -23.27 -4.93
N MET A 73 -11.08 -23.44 -5.74
CA MET A 73 -9.68 -23.32 -5.30
C MET A 73 -9.20 -21.87 -5.18
N ASN A 74 -9.92 -20.89 -5.73
CA ASN A 74 -9.85 -19.51 -5.28
C ASN A 74 -10.68 -19.36 -3.99
N ALA A 75 -10.27 -20.09 -2.95
CA ALA A 75 -10.78 -19.88 -1.61
C ALA A 75 -10.57 -18.40 -1.29
N SER A 76 -11.66 -17.64 -1.18
CA SER A 76 -11.61 -16.24 -0.80
C SER A 76 -10.82 -16.15 0.50
N LEU A 77 -9.77 -15.31 0.50
CA LEU A 77 -9.03 -15.04 1.71
C LEU A 77 -10.04 -14.56 2.76
N SER A 78 -10.00 -15.14 3.96
CA SER A 78 -10.89 -14.66 5.01
C SER A 78 -10.52 -13.23 5.39
N ASN A 79 -11.49 -12.45 5.88
CA ASN A 79 -11.23 -11.09 6.38
C ASN A 79 -10.06 -11.05 7.39
N ARG A 80 -9.94 -12.10 8.21
CA ARG A 80 -8.82 -12.27 9.13
C ARG A 80 -7.47 -12.39 8.43
N GLN A 81 -7.40 -13.15 7.33
CA GLN A 81 -6.18 -13.27 6.54
C GLN A 81 -5.83 -11.95 5.85
N LEU A 82 -6.82 -11.25 5.29
CA LEU A 82 -6.65 -9.92 4.69
C LEU A 82 -6.17 -8.89 5.70
N ALA A 83 -6.79 -8.83 6.89
CA ALA A 83 -6.40 -7.91 7.95
C ALA A 83 -4.98 -8.21 8.47
N ASN A 84 -4.62 -9.49 8.63
CA ASN A 84 -3.28 -9.88 9.04
C ASN A 84 -2.21 -9.52 7.99
N TRP A 85 -2.54 -9.61 6.71
CA TRP A 85 -1.68 -9.15 5.63
C TRP A 85 -1.43 -7.65 5.76
N LEU A 86 -2.50 -6.86 5.81
CA LEU A 86 -2.40 -5.40 5.87
C LEU A 86 -1.64 -4.91 7.10
N LEU A 87 -1.80 -5.57 8.25
CA LEU A 87 -1.04 -5.24 9.46
C LEU A 87 0.50 -5.32 9.27
N VAL A 88 0.97 -6.17 8.36
CA VAL A 88 2.40 -6.24 8.01
C VAL A 88 2.81 -5.01 7.21
N ASP A 89 2.06 -4.65 6.17
CA ASP A 89 2.29 -3.44 5.36
C ASP A 89 2.24 -2.17 6.25
N GLN A 90 1.25 -2.05 7.15
CA GLN A 90 1.11 -0.90 8.04
C GLN A 90 2.33 -0.70 8.93
N ARG A 91 2.85 -1.79 9.52
CA ARG A 91 4.03 -1.74 10.37
C ARG A 91 5.25 -1.25 9.58
N GLN A 92 5.41 -1.74 8.35
CA GLN A 92 6.50 -1.35 7.47
C GLN A 92 6.48 0.16 7.17
N ILE A 93 5.31 0.73 6.85
CA ILE A 93 5.18 2.16 6.56
C ILE A 93 5.44 3.00 7.81
N VAL A 94 4.92 2.60 8.97
CA VAL A 94 5.20 3.26 10.25
C VAL A 94 6.69 3.23 10.58
N ASP A 95 7.36 2.10 10.39
CA ASP A 95 8.79 1.94 10.68
C ASP A 95 9.67 2.75 9.70
N LEU A 96 9.23 2.92 8.45
CA LEU A 96 9.89 3.80 7.48
C LEU A 96 9.66 5.28 7.83
N ALA A 97 8.43 5.67 8.16
CA ALA A 97 8.08 7.04 8.48
C ALA A 97 8.81 7.51 9.75
N LYS A 98 8.94 6.65 10.78
CA LYS A 98 9.77 6.94 11.96
C LYS A 98 11.23 7.20 11.59
N TYR A 99 11.80 6.38 10.71
CA TYR A 99 13.17 6.57 10.25
C TYR A 99 13.35 7.92 9.53
N GLY A 100 12.41 8.29 8.66
CA GLY A 100 12.39 9.61 8.03
C GLY A 100 12.25 10.76 9.02
N LEU A 101 11.35 10.62 10.01
CA LEU A 101 11.15 11.59 11.08
C LEU A 101 12.41 11.82 11.92
N ASP A 102 13.16 10.77 12.22
CA ASP A 102 14.39 10.87 13.03
C ASP A 102 15.55 11.52 12.24
N ARG A 103 15.61 11.32 10.92
CA ARG A 103 16.74 11.76 10.07
C ARG A 103 16.51 13.09 9.36
N SER A 104 15.26 13.41 9.04
CA SER A 104 14.92 14.63 8.29
C SER A 104 15.08 15.89 9.15
N LYS A 105 15.63 16.94 8.52
CA LYS A 105 15.72 18.29 9.09
C LYS A 105 14.65 19.24 8.54
N SER A 106 13.97 18.89 7.43
CA SER A 106 12.88 19.68 6.87
C SER A 106 11.63 19.61 7.76
N PRO A 107 11.09 20.75 8.24
CA PRO A 107 9.85 20.77 9.01
C PRO A 107 8.67 20.11 8.29
N GLU A 108 8.56 20.32 6.97
CA GLU A 108 7.48 19.80 6.14
C GLU A 108 7.55 18.27 6.00
N VAL A 109 8.74 17.73 5.79
CA VAL A 109 8.97 16.28 5.71
C VAL A 109 8.69 15.60 7.04
N ARG A 110 9.11 16.22 8.15
CA ARG A 110 8.84 15.72 9.50
C ARG A 110 7.34 15.70 9.81
N GLN A 111 6.63 16.78 9.46
CA GLN A 111 5.18 16.86 9.63
C GLN A 111 4.46 15.78 8.83
N LEU A 112 4.86 15.57 7.57
CA LEU A 112 4.33 14.49 6.74
C LEU A 112 4.55 13.12 7.41
N ALA A 113 5.76 12.85 7.89
CA ALA A 113 6.08 11.59 8.56
C ALA A 113 5.26 11.38 9.84
N GLU A 114 5.04 12.41 10.65
CA GLU A 114 4.19 12.35 11.85
C GLU A 114 2.74 11.99 11.51
N THR A 115 2.16 12.63 10.49
CA THR A 115 0.81 12.32 10.01
C THR A 115 0.71 10.87 9.54
N VAL A 116 1.65 10.41 8.70
CA VAL A 116 1.69 9.01 8.25
C VAL A 116 1.80 8.04 9.43
N ILE A 117 2.66 8.32 10.42
CA ILE A 117 2.81 7.47 11.61
C ILE A 117 1.49 7.36 12.38
N GLN A 118 0.79 8.47 12.58
CA GLN A 118 -0.45 8.50 13.36
C GLN A 118 -1.55 7.72 12.65
N ASP A 119 -1.81 8.06 11.39
CA ASP A 119 -2.92 7.51 10.62
C ASP A 119 -2.76 6.00 10.37
N HIS A 120 -1.53 5.53 10.05
CA HIS A 120 -1.28 4.09 9.89
C HIS A 120 -1.35 3.31 11.22
N GLN A 121 -1.05 3.95 12.35
CA GLN A 121 -1.27 3.34 13.67
C GLN A 121 -2.76 3.21 13.99
N ASP A 122 -3.56 4.22 13.64
CA ASP A 122 -5.00 4.21 13.83
C ASP A 122 -5.66 3.17 12.93
N PHE A 123 -5.25 3.07 11.67
CA PHE A 123 -5.71 2.01 10.77
C PHE A 123 -5.31 0.62 11.28
N SER A 124 -4.07 0.45 11.76
CA SER A 124 -3.64 -0.80 12.41
C SER A 124 -4.51 -1.18 13.60
N LYS A 125 -4.97 -0.20 14.38
CA LYS A 125 -5.88 -0.43 15.51
C LYS A 125 -7.25 -0.90 15.01
N GLN A 126 -7.80 -0.27 13.98
CA GLN A 126 -9.07 -0.68 13.36
C GLN A 126 -8.99 -2.10 12.80
N LEU A 127 -7.91 -2.44 12.08
CA LEU A 127 -7.69 -3.80 11.57
C LEU A 127 -7.67 -4.86 12.69
N ARG A 128 -7.05 -4.55 13.84
CA ARG A 128 -7.06 -5.45 15.00
C ARG A 128 -8.45 -5.62 15.60
N GLN A 129 -9.24 -4.56 15.66
CA GLN A 129 -10.62 -4.61 16.17
C GLN A 129 -11.50 -5.47 15.26
N VAL A 130 -11.43 -5.28 13.94
CA VAL A 130 -12.14 -6.11 12.96
C VAL A 130 -11.72 -7.58 13.08
N ASN A 131 -10.43 -7.84 13.33
CA ASN A 131 -9.91 -9.19 13.53
C ASN A 131 -10.29 -9.81 14.89
N ALA A 132 -10.63 -8.97 15.88
CA ALA A 132 -11.04 -9.36 17.22
C ALA A 132 -12.55 -9.53 17.36
N GLY A 133 -13.36 -9.00 16.43
CA GLY A 133 -14.83 -9.05 16.44
C GLY A 133 -15.46 -10.46 16.50
N ASP A 134 -14.65 -11.53 16.40
CA ASP A 134 -15.05 -12.93 16.63
C ASP A 134 -14.75 -13.45 18.06
N ARG A 135 -14.10 -12.65 18.92
CA ARG A 135 -13.60 -13.06 20.25
C ARG A 135 -13.61 -11.88 21.23
N ASN A 136 -14.78 -11.46 21.68
CA ASN A 136 -14.93 -10.19 22.40
C ASN A 136 -14.67 -10.21 23.93
N ASP A 137 -14.05 -11.24 24.54
CA ASP A 137 -13.92 -11.28 26.01
C ASP A 137 -12.50 -11.14 26.61
N ASP A 138 -11.39 -11.27 25.86
CA ASP A 138 -10.05 -11.44 26.50
C ASP A 138 -9.03 -10.29 26.28
N GLN A 139 -9.35 -9.25 25.50
CA GLN A 139 -8.30 -8.35 24.96
C GLN A 139 -7.90 -7.16 25.86
N ALA A 140 -8.50 -7.01 27.04
CA ALA A 140 -8.20 -5.90 27.97
C ALA A 140 -6.78 -6.00 28.60
N ALA A 141 -6.12 -7.16 28.55
CA ALA A 141 -4.83 -7.35 29.21
C ALA A 141 -3.61 -6.82 28.42
N ASP A 142 -3.65 -6.86 27.08
CA ASP A 142 -2.47 -6.65 26.22
C ASP A 142 -2.19 -5.16 25.91
N GLU A 143 -3.17 -4.27 26.06
CA GLU A 143 -2.97 -2.81 25.88
C GLU A 143 -2.13 -2.18 27.01
N SER A 144 -2.01 -2.85 28.17
CA SER A 144 -1.25 -2.33 29.30
C SER A 144 0.26 -2.36 29.07
N ASP A 145 0.76 -3.37 28.35
CA ASP A 145 2.20 -3.54 28.08
C ASP A 145 2.70 -2.62 26.96
N GLN A 146 1.91 -2.40 25.91
CA GLN A 146 2.28 -1.49 24.81
C GLN A 146 2.36 -0.02 25.27
N ARG A 147 1.60 0.38 26.29
CA ARG A 147 1.71 1.71 26.90
C ARG A 147 3.01 1.89 27.69
N ARG A 148 3.57 0.82 28.24
CA ARG A 148 4.80 0.85 29.04
C ARG A 148 6.04 1.05 28.17
N ASP A 149 6.06 0.46 26.98
CA ASP A 149 7.19 0.59 26.02
C ASP A 149 7.22 1.94 25.29
N ARG A 150 6.05 2.51 24.93
CA ARG A 150 6.00 3.86 24.33
C ARG A 150 6.57 4.92 25.26
N ARG A 151 6.34 4.79 26.57
CA ARG A 151 6.88 5.72 27.57
C ARG A 151 8.40 5.60 27.73
N ARG A 152 8.98 4.43 27.45
CA ARG A 152 10.43 4.19 27.55
C ARG A 152 11.19 4.79 26.36
N ASN A 153 10.63 4.75 25.14
CA ASN A 153 11.30 5.31 23.96
C ASN A 153 11.30 6.85 23.91
N LEU A 154 10.28 7.51 24.46
CA LEU A 154 10.19 8.98 24.47
C LEU A 154 11.28 9.67 25.33
N LEU A 155 11.89 8.95 26.27
CA LEU A 155 12.95 9.49 27.13
C LEU A 155 14.36 9.31 26.56
N ARG A 156 14.52 8.55 25.45
CA ARG A 156 15.82 8.22 24.88
C ARG A 156 16.27 9.13 23.72
N ASN A 157 15.34 9.85 23.09
CA ASN A 157 15.61 10.67 21.89
C ASN A 157 15.74 12.19 22.17
N ARG A 158 16.11 12.62 23.38
CA ARG A 158 16.22 14.05 23.74
C ARG A 158 17.67 14.52 24.02
N GLY A 159 18.61 14.11 23.18
CA GLY A 159 19.97 14.63 23.22
C GLY A 159 20.65 14.52 21.87
N GLU A 160 21.30 15.61 21.46
CA GLU A 160 22.34 15.71 20.41
C GLU A 160 21.87 15.83 18.96
N ALA A 161 21.95 17.04 18.42
CA ALA A 161 22.62 17.31 17.14
C ALA A 161 22.84 18.82 16.95
N ASP A 162 24.05 19.25 17.35
CA ASP A 162 24.65 20.54 17.02
C ASP A 162 25.08 20.58 15.54
N GLY A 163 25.13 21.77 14.96
CA GLY A 163 25.28 21.99 13.52
C GLY A 163 26.71 22.09 13.01
N ARG A 164 26.88 21.97 11.68
CA ARG A 164 27.53 22.96 10.78
C ARG A 164 27.81 22.37 9.38
N GLU A 165 27.91 23.32 8.45
CA GLU A 165 28.72 23.32 7.21
C GLU A 165 28.17 22.70 5.92
N GLY A 166 28.38 23.46 4.82
CA GLY A 166 28.25 22.97 3.44
C GLY A 166 27.37 23.78 2.50
N ARG A 167 27.59 25.09 2.34
CA ARG A 167 27.15 25.84 1.14
C ARG A 167 28.26 25.71 0.10
N ASP A 168 28.06 24.84 -0.90
CA ASP A 168 28.67 24.88 -2.26
C ASP A 168 28.37 23.57 -3.03
N ALA A 169 27.09 23.16 -3.15
CA ALA A 169 26.73 21.88 -3.78
C ALA A 169 25.46 21.90 -4.66
N LEU A 170 25.09 23.06 -5.23
CA LEU A 170 23.84 23.18 -6.00
C LEU A 170 23.97 22.84 -7.49
N GLU A 171 25.18 22.78 -8.06
CA GLU A 171 25.37 22.64 -9.52
C GLU A 171 25.50 21.19 -10.04
N GLY A 172 25.22 20.18 -9.19
CA GLY A 172 25.28 18.76 -9.59
C GLY A 172 24.13 17.91 -9.05
N ILE A 173 23.03 18.53 -8.62
CA ILE A 173 21.92 17.84 -7.96
C ILE A 173 21.01 17.11 -8.96
N ALA A 174 20.78 17.68 -10.14
CA ALA A 174 19.92 17.07 -11.15
C ALA A 174 20.47 15.71 -11.62
N ASP A 175 21.75 15.65 -12.00
CA ASP A 175 22.41 14.41 -12.45
C ASP A 175 22.49 13.35 -11.34
N ARG A 176 22.60 13.78 -10.08
CA ARG A 176 22.64 12.87 -8.92
C ARG A 176 21.27 12.28 -8.59
N ILE A 177 20.20 13.05 -8.78
CA ILE A 177 18.82 12.59 -8.63
C ILE A 177 18.48 11.58 -9.73
N GLU A 178 18.79 11.89 -10.99
CA GLU A 178 18.54 10.98 -12.12
C GLU A 178 19.29 9.66 -11.94
N SER A 179 20.59 9.73 -11.62
CA SER A 179 21.38 8.55 -11.26
C SER A 179 20.86 7.82 -10.01
N GLY A 180 20.20 8.54 -9.09
CA GLY A 180 19.61 7.99 -7.88
C GLY A 180 18.36 7.17 -8.18
N VAL A 181 17.52 7.62 -9.12
CA VAL A 181 16.31 6.90 -9.57
C VAL A 181 16.72 5.61 -10.27
N ASP A 182 17.72 5.64 -11.15
CA ASP A 182 18.20 4.43 -11.82
C ASP A 182 18.82 3.42 -10.85
N ARG A 183 19.53 3.87 -9.82
CA ARG A 183 20.04 2.99 -8.76
C ARG A 183 18.90 2.36 -7.96
N LEU A 184 17.84 3.12 -7.67
CA LEU A 184 16.66 2.60 -6.97
C LEU A 184 15.91 1.59 -7.85
N ALA A 185 15.76 1.86 -9.15
CA ALA A 185 15.14 0.94 -10.11
C ALA A 185 15.93 -0.37 -10.23
N ASN A 186 17.25 -0.30 -10.41
CA ASN A 186 18.13 -1.48 -10.47
C ASN A 186 18.16 -2.26 -9.13
N ARG A 187 18.02 -1.57 -8.00
CA ARG A 187 17.91 -2.23 -6.68
C ARG A 187 16.52 -2.85 -6.50
N ALA A 188 15.46 -2.20 -6.98
CA ALA A 188 14.11 -2.74 -6.96
C ALA A 188 14.02 -4.01 -7.80
N GLU A 189 14.65 -4.05 -8.98
CA GLU A 189 14.72 -5.25 -9.82
C GLU A 189 15.39 -6.42 -9.09
N ARG A 190 16.52 -6.19 -8.42
CA ARG A 190 17.16 -7.21 -7.57
C ARG A 190 16.29 -7.66 -6.42
N VAL A 191 15.59 -6.75 -5.74
CA VAL A 191 14.65 -7.11 -4.66
C VAL A 191 13.49 -7.94 -5.22
N VAL A 192 13.00 -7.64 -6.43
CA VAL A 192 11.97 -8.43 -7.11
C VAL A 192 12.48 -9.83 -7.44
N GLU A 193 13.71 -9.95 -7.94
CA GLU A 193 14.34 -11.26 -8.24
C GLU A 193 14.57 -12.07 -6.95
N GLU A 194 15.14 -11.48 -5.90
CA GLU A 194 15.30 -12.13 -4.60
C GLU A 194 13.95 -12.52 -3.97
N THR A 195 12.92 -11.69 -4.17
CA THR A 195 11.55 -11.96 -3.75
C THR A 195 10.99 -13.14 -4.53
N ARG A 196 11.20 -13.20 -5.84
CA ARG A 196 10.80 -14.32 -6.68
C ARG A 196 11.44 -15.62 -6.21
N ASP A 197 12.74 -15.63 -5.93
CA ASP A 197 13.45 -16.80 -5.39
C ASP A 197 12.96 -17.21 -4.00
N ALA A 198 12.59 -16.23 -3.17
CA ALA A 198 11.99 -16.50 -1.86
C ALA A 198 10.58 -17.10 -2.00
N VAL A 199 9.76 -16.55 -2.90
CA VAL A 199 8.42 -17.08 -3.21
C VAL A 199 8.55 -18.51 -3.74
N GLU A 200 9.46 -18.78 -4.68
CA GLU A 200 9.63 -20.10 -5.27
C GLU A 200 10.06 -21.15 -4.22
N ARG A 201 11.03 -20.82 -3.37
CA ARG A 201 11.45 -21.70 -2.26
C ARG A 201 10.31 -21.98 -1.28
N ASN A 202 9.55 -20.96 -0.91
CA ASN A 202 8.45 -21.13 0.04
C ASN A 202 7.24 -21.86 -0.59
N VAL A 203 6.94 -21.62 -1.87
CA VAL A 203 5.90 -22.36 -2.60
C VAL A 203 6.29 -23.84 -2.71
N ALA A 204 7.56 -24.15 -2.95
CA ALA A 204 8.06 -25.52 -2.95
C ALA A 204 7.92 -26.20 -1.58
N ASP A 205 8.13 -25.46 -0.48
CA ASP A 205 7.99 -25.98 0.88
C ASP A 205 6.52 -26.17 1.29
N VAL A 206 5.64 -25.22 0.93
CA VAL A 206 4.18 -25.32 1.14
C VAL A 206 3.61 -26.54 0.40
N ARG A 207 4.09 -26.83 -0.82
CA ARG A 207 3.65 -28.01 -1.58
C ARG A 207 4.03 -29.35 -0.93
N ARG A 208 5.04 -29.38 -0.05
CA ARG A 208 5.51 -30.60 0.61
C ARG A 208 4.76 -30.94 1.90
N ARG A 209 3.95 -30.02 2.45
CA ARG A 209 3.19 -30.22 3.69
C ARG A 209 1.70 -30.48 3.40
N PRO A 210 1.19 -31.71 3.55
CA PRO A 210 -0.23 -31.98 3.38
C PRO A 210 -1.02 -31.43 4.57
N GLY A 211 -1.96 -30.52 4.31
CA GLY A 211 -2.97 -30.05 5.28
C GLY A 211 -2.66 -28.72 5.97
N GLY A 212 -3.40 -27.66 5.60
CA GLY A 212 -3.57 -26.43 6.40
C GLY A 212 -2.43 -25.40 6.40
N ALA A 213 -1.20 -25.74 6.00
CA ALA A 213 -0.05 -24.83 6.11
C ALA A 213 0.04 -23.71 5.06
N ALA A 214 -0.77 -23.75 3.99
CA ALA A 214 -0.59 -22.86 2.84
C ALA A 214 -0.85 -21.38 3.14
N ALA A 215 -1.93 -21.05 3.87
CA ALA A 215 -2.26 -19.67 4.20
C ALA A 215 -1.28 -19.04 5.21
N ALA A 216 -0.79 -19.84 6.17
CA ALA A 216 0.24 -19.40 7.10
C ALA A 216 1.57 -19.14 6.38
N GLY A 217 1.89 -19.95 5.35
CA GLY A 217 3.07 -19.78 4.51
C GLY A 217 3.07 -18.45 3.77
N TRP A 218 1.95 -18.07 3.13
CA TRP A 218 1.87 -16.81 2.39
C TRP A 218 2.12 -15.59 3.28
N LEU A 219 1.50 -15.53 4.47
CA LEU A 219 1.72 -14.41 5.38
C LEU A 219 3.18 -14.32 5.86
N ALA A 220 3.87 -15.45 6.03
CA ALA A 220 5.30 -15.45 6.34
C ALA A 220 6.14 -14.90 5.19
N ILE A 221 5.87 -15.33 3.94
CA ILE A 221 6.51 -14.79 2.73
C ILE A 221 6.33 -13.27 2.67
N HIS A 222 5.10 -12.78 2.87
CA HIS A 222 4.81 -11.36 2.81
C HIS A 222 5.62 -10.57 3.86
N ARG A 223 5.73 -11.07 5.10
CA ARG A 223 6.59 -10.46 6.14
C ARG A 223 8.06 -10.38 5.73
N ASP A 224 8.60 -11.45 5.15
CA ASP A 224 9.99 -11.47 4.70
C ASP A 224 10.24 -10.44 3.60
N ILE A 225 9.33 -10.34 2.63
CA ILE A 225 9.38 -9.34 1.56
C ILE A 225 9.33 -7.93 2.14
N SER A 226 8.37 -7.66 3.02
CA SER A 226 8.20 -6.38 3.70
C SER A 226 9.44 -5.97 4.49
N GLN A 227 10.04 -6.91 5.23
CA GLN A 227 11.26 -6.66 5.99
C GLN A 227 12.45 -6.34 5.07
N ARG A 228 12.65 -7.12 3.99
CA ARG A 228 13.73 -6.89 3.04
C ARG A 228 13.58 -5.58 2.31
N TRP A 229 12.37 -5.22 1.88
CA TRP A 229 12.11 -3.92 1.28
C TRP A 229 12.48 -2.77 2.23
N SER A 230 12.03 -2.83 3.49
CA SER A 230 12.35 -1.80 4.49
C SER A 230 13.85 -1.67 4.72
N GLN A 231 14.57 -2.80 4.78
CA GLN A 231 16.02 -2.78 4.91
C GLN A 231 16.69 -2.18 3.67
N ALA A 232 16.25 -2.54 2.47
CA ALA A 232 16.81 -2.03 1.22
C ALA A 232 16.61 -0.51 1.07
N VAL A 233 15.43 -0.01 1.46
CA VAL A 233 15.12 1.43 1.50
C VAL A 233 16.00 2.12 2.53
N ARG A 234 16.10 1.60 3.76
CA ARG A 234 16.96 2.20 4.80
C ARG A 234 18.41 2.26 4.36
N ASN A 235 18.96 1.17 3.83
CA ASN A 235 20.32 1.13 3.29
C ASN A 235 20.56 2.15 2.16
N ASP A 236 19.53 2.47 1.37
CA ASP A 236 19.63 3.53 0.35
C ASP A 236 19.67 4.92 0.99
N LEU A 237 18.74 5.19 1.92
CA LEU A 237 18.61 6.48 2.58
C LEU A 237 19.75 6.79 3.55
N GLU A 238 20.42 5.77 4.10
CA GLU A 238 21.52 5.93 5.06
C GLU A 238 22.73 6.64 4.47
N ASN A 239 22.90 6.56 3.14
CA ASN A 239 24.00 7.21 2.40
C ASN A 239 23.61 8.60 1.85
N ARG A 240 22.47 9.14 2.27
CA ARG A 240 21.93 10.43 1.82
C ARG A 240 21.74 11.34 3.03
N ASP A 241 21.97 12.64 2.83
CA ASP A 241 21.75 13.65 3.87
C ASP A 241 21.12 14.93 3.29
N GLY A 242 20.59 15.77 4.18
CA GLY A 242 19.99 17.06 3.83
C GLY A 242 18.88 16.92 2.79
N TYR A 243 18.93 17.77 1.76
CA TYR A 243 17.93 17.77 0.68
C TYR A 243 17.85 16.42 -0.07
N GLU A 244 18.98 15.76 -0.32
CA GLU A 244 18.97 14.47 -1.04
C GLU A 244 18.26 13.38 -0.24
N PHE A 245 18.46 13.37 1.08
CA PHE A 245 17.72 12.49 1.99
C PHE A 245 16.22 12.78 1.94
N ASP A 246 15.84 14.04 2.12
CA ASP A 246 14.45 14.47 2.20
C ASP A 246 13.69 14.13 0.90
N ALA A 247 14.29 14.43 -0.26
CA ALA A 247 13.72 14.10 -1.55
C ALA A 247 13.60 12.59 -1.77
N ALA A 248 14.65 11.81 -1.48
CA ALA A 248 14.60 10.36 -1.63
C ALA A 248 13.55 9.72 -0.70
N PHE A 249 13.50 10.14 0.57
CA PHE A 249 12.54 9.64 1.54
C PHE A 249 11.09 9.93 1.13
N VAL A 250 10.78 11.17 0.75
CA VAL A 250 9.44 11.55 0.27
C VAL A 250 9.09 10.77 -1.01
N GLY A 251 10.05 10.58 -1.91
CA GLY A 251 9.87 9.76 -3.12
C GLY A 251 9.50 8.31 -2.80
N VAL A 252 10.15 7.70 -1.81
CA VAL A 252 9.78 6.36 -1.34
C VAL A 252 8.38 6.34 -0.73
N LEU A 253 7.99 7.36 0.04
CA LEU A 253 6.62 7.44 0.56
C LEU A 253 5.58 7.50 -0.58
N VAL A 254 5.80 8.31 -1.62
CA VAL A 254 4.89 8.35 -2.79
C VAL A 254 4.74 6.97 -3.42
N ALA A 255 5.86 6.27 -3.65
CA ALA A 255 5.84 4.92 -4.23
C ALA A 255 5.16 3.90 -3.31
N ALA A 256 5.38 3.97 -2.00
CA ALA A 256 4.76 3.09 -1.02
C ALA A 256 3.24 3.25 -0.99
N HIS A 257 2.73 4.48 -0.98
CA HIS A 257 1.28 4.73 -0.99
C HIS A 257 0.63 4.38 -2.34
N LEU A 258 1.34 4.53 -3.46
CA LEU A 258 0.84 4.05 -4.76
C LEU A 258 0.67 2.53 -4.76
N LYS A 259 1.66 1.79 -4.24
CA LYS A 259 1.58 0.33 -4.07
C LYS A 259 0.39 -0.04 -3.17
N GLU A 260 0.28 0.62 -2.01
CA GLU A 260 -0.78 0.34 -1.04
C GLU A 260 -2.17 0.66 -1.58
N GLN A 261 -2.35 1.74 -2.34
CA GLN A 261 -3.62 2.05 -3.00
C GLN A 261 -4.08 0.87 -3.87
N ALA A 262 -3.21 0.35 -4.73
CA ALA A 262 -3.53 -0.79 -5.59
C ALA A 262 -3.84 -2.06 -4.78
N VAL A 263 -3.10 -2.31 -3.70
CA VAL A 263 -3.38 -3.44 -2.78
C VAL A 263 -4.77 -3.26 -2.14
N LEU A 264 -5.08 -2.10 -1.58
CA LEU A 264 -6.35 -1.82 -0.92
C LEU A 264 -7.54 -1.94 -1.88
N GLU A 265 -7.41 -1.49 -3.13
CA GLU A 265 -8.44 -1.65 -4.16
C GLU A 265 -8.77 -3.13 -4.39
N VAL A 266 -7.74 -3.97 -4.58
CA VAL A 266 -7.92 -5.42 -4.77
C VAL A 266 -8.51 -6.07 -3.51
N LEU A 267 -7.96 -5.77 -2.33
CA LEU A 267 -8.42 -6.40 -1.10
C LEU A 267 -9.85 -6.00 -0.74
N ARG A 268 -10.26 -4.77 -1.06
CA ARG A 268 -11.63 -4.30 -0.87
C ARG A 268 -12.65 -5.12 -1.66
N ASP A 269 -12.30 -5.54 -2.87
CA ASP A 269 -13.19 -6.37 -3.71
C ASP A 269 -13.38 -7.78 -3.13
N HIS A 270 -12.47 -8.20 -2.24
CA HIS A 270 -12.50 -9.49 -1.55
C HIS A 270 -12.92 -9.41 -0.08
N ALA A 271 -13.09 -8.21 0.47
CA ALA A 271 -13.53 -7.99 1.83
C ALA A 271 -15.04 -7.76 1.91
N ASP A 272 -15.62 -8.04 3.08
CA ASP A 272 -17.01 -7.73 3.41
C ASP A 272 -17.13 -7.05 4.79
N GLY A 273 -18.35 -6.63 5.12
CA GLY A 273 -18.70 -6.08 6.44
C GLY A 273 -17.81 -4.93 6.91
N ASP A 274 -17.43 -4.98 8.18
CA ASP A 274 -16.61 -3.95 8.82
C ASP A 274 -15.21 -3.84 8.20
N LEU A 275 -14.64 -4.95 7.71
CA LEU A 275 -13.35 -4.90 7.03
C LEU A 275 -13.44 -4.04 5.79
N LYS A 276 -14.45 -4.27 4.93
CA LYS A 276 -14.60 -3.49 3.69
C LYS A 276 -14.71 -1.99 3.97
N SER A 277 -15.54 -1.60 4.93
CA SER A 277 -15.66 -0.20 5.38
C SER A 277 -14.33 0.39 5.87
N THR A 278 -13.57 -0.41 6.62
CA THR A 278 -12.23 -0.02 7.10
C THR A 278 -11.26 0.17 5.92
N LEU A 279 -11.31 -0.70 4.90
CA LEU A 279 -10.47 -0.57 3.71
C LEU A 279 -10.84 0.65 2.86
N ASP A 280 -12.12 1.00 2.74
CA ASP A 280 -12.54 2.22 2.04
C ASP A 280 -11.99 3.49 2.70
N GLN A 281 -11.99 3.54 4.04
CA GLN A 281 -11.41 4.65 4.79
C GLN A 281 -9.89 4.71 4.59
N ALA A 282 -9.21 3.57 4.73
CA ALA A 282 -7.76 3.48 4.52
C ALA A 282 -7.34 3.91 3.11
N LEU A 283 -8.13 3.55 2.09
CA LEU A 283 -7.89 3.93 0.70
C LEU A 283 -7.93 5.46 0.54
N ALA A 284 -8.95 6.12 1.09
CA ALA A 284 -9.07 7.58 1.05
C ALA A 284 -7.88 8.27 1.75
N THR A 285 -7.51 7.80 2.94
CA THR A 285 -6.36 8.32 3.70
C THR A 285 -5.04 8.12 2.94
N THR A 286 -4.82 6.95 2.34
CA THR A 286 -3.63 6.63 1.53
C THR A 286 -3.50 7.59 0.33
N MET A 287 -4.60 7.88 -0.34
CA MET A 287 -4.63 8.86 -1.45
C MET A 287 -4.27 10.27 -0.97
N GLN A 288 -4.78 10.69 0.20
CA GLN A 288 -4.45 11.96 0.80
C GLN A 288 -2.96 12.05 1.16
N HIS A 289 -2.39 11.02 1.79
CA HIS A 289 -0.96 10.98 2.12
C HIS A 289 -0.08 11.07 0.88
N ARG A 290 -0.42 10.35 -0.20
CA ARG A 290 0.31 10.45 -1.47
C ARG A 290 0.30 11.88 -2.01
N GLN A 291 -0.87 12.51 -2.04
CA GLN A 291 -1.00 13.90 -2.50
C GLN A 291 -0.19 14.86 -1.63
N SER A 292 -0.22 14.70 -0.30
CA SER A 292 0.61 15.50 0.61
C SER A 292 2.11 15.27 0.38
N ALA A 293 2.54 14.03 0.15
CA ALA A 293 3.93 13.72 -0.17
C ALA A 293 4.38 14.35 -1.50
N GLU A 294 3.53 14.32 -2.54
CA GLU A 294 3.79 15.01 -3.81
C GLU A 294 3.91 16.53 -3.63
N GLN A 295 3.08 17.14 -2.79
CA GLN A 295 3.17 18.57 -2.46
C GLN A 295 4.47 18.91 -1.71
N VAL A 296 4.84 18.09 -0.72
CA VAL A 296 6.11 18.26 0.01
C VAL A 296 7.29 18.11 -0.94
N MET A 297 7.26 17.13 -1.85
CA MET A 297 8.29 16.97 -2.89
C MET A 297 8.43 18.22 -3.78
N GLN A 298 7.34 18.93 -4.05
CA GLN A 298 7.38 20.20 -4.80
C GLN A 298 7.91 21.36 -3.97
N SER A 299 7.65 21.39 -2.65
CA SER A 299 8.09 22.47 -1.77
C SER A 299 9.57 22.38 -1.43
N ILE A 300 10.13 21.18 -1.22
CA ILE A 300 11.54 21.01 -0.88
C ILE A 300 12.50 21.37 -2.02
N LYS A 301 12.01 21.43 -3.27
CA LYS A 301 12.80 21.82 -4.46
C LYS A 301 13.19 23.30 -4.49
N ARG A 302 12.61 24.13 -3.63
CA ARG A 302 12.76 25.58 -3.62
C ARG A 302 13.72 26.02 -2.52
#